data_AF-A0A1Z4M391-F1
#
_entry.id   AF-A0A1Z4M391-F1
#
_cell.length_a   1.000
_cell.length_b   1.000
_cell.length_c   1.000
_cell.angle_alpha   90.00
_cell.angle_beta   90.00
_cell.angle_gamma   90.00
#
_symmetry.space_group_name_H-M   'P 1'
#
loop_
_entity.id
_entity.type
_entity.pdbx_description
1 polymer ?
#
loop_
_entity_poly.entity_id
_entity_poly.type
_entity_poly.pdbx_seq_one_letter_code
_entity_poly.pdbx_strand_id
1 'polypeptide(L)'
;MEAKSEVTIKFTGGLPQANPAPNKKVEVNITDQNGVNFSVLLNAKSWRKAESNAQAFTDWVGAISGKLGQASDGGFTIEGAGVQIFERKPKEQKEPQAVASN
;
A
#
# COMPACT_ATOMS: atom_id res chain seq x y z
N MET A 1 -5.74 -29.42 9.54
CA MET A 1 -6.18 -28.25 8.74
C MET A 1 -5.21 -27.13 9.05
N GLU A 2 -4.57 -26.54 8.04
CA GLU A 2 -3.62 -25.43 8.21
C GLU A 2 -4.22 -24.20 7.55
N ALA A 3 -4.46 -23.14 8.33
CA ALA A 3 -4.96 -21.86 7.83
C ALA A 3 -3.79 -20.91 7.58
N LYS A 4 -3.83 -20.18 6.45
CA LYS A 4 -2.82 -19.16 6.11
C LYS A 4 -3.41 -17.78 6.29
N SER A 5 -2.70 -16.91 6.98
CA SER A 5 -3.09 -15.52 7.17
C SER A 5 -2.33 -14.62 6.20
N GLU A 6 -3.06 -13.83 5.42
CA GLU A 6 -2.52 -12.86 4.48
C GLU A 6 -3.17 -11.50 4.73
N VAL A 7 -2.42 -10.43 4.52
CA VAL A 7 -2.86 -9.06 4.77
C VAL A 7 -2.51 -8.18 3.58
N THR A 8 -3.37 -7.20 3.30
CA THR A 8 -3.12 -6.13 2.33
C THR A 8 -3.42 -4.79 2.97
N ILE A 9 -2.39 -3.96 3.11
CA ILE A 9 -2.51 -2.59 3.61
C ILE A 9 -2.51 -1.65 2.42
N LYS A 10 -3.61 -0.88 2.28
CA LYS A 10 -3.74 0.14 1.23
C LYS A 10 -3.42 1.51 1.80
N PHE A 11 -2.74 2.34 1.01
CA PHE A 11 -2.38 3.70 1.39
C PHE A 11 -2.56 4.67 0.22
N THR A 12 -2.86 5.92 0.55
CA THR A 12 -3.06 7.03 -0.38
C THR A 12 -2.46 8.30 0.24
N GLY A 13 -2.28 9.36 -0.55
CA GLY A 13 -1.81 10.67 -0.06
C GLY A 13 -0.30 10.80 0.11
N GLY A 14 0.46 9.70 0.08
CA GLY A 14 1.91 9.70 0.10
C GLY A 14 2.47 8.28 0.22
N LEU A 15 3.74 8.10 -0.15
CA LEU A 15 4.45 6.85 0.12
C LEU A 15 4.84 6.79 1.60
N PRO A 16 4.74 5.63 2.25
CA PRO A 16 5.27 5.46 3.60
C PRO A 16 6.79 5.64 3.62
N GLN A 17 7.34 5.98 4.78
CA GLN A 17 8.78 6.14 4.95
C GLN A 17 9.49 4.80 4.72
N ALA A 18 10.53 4.83 3.88
CA ALA A 18 11.37 3.68 3.58
C ALA A 18 12.82 3.95 3.97
N ASN A 19 13.42 3.02 4.72
CA ASN A 19 14.82 3.05 5.10
C ASN A 19 15.60 1.97 4.34
N PRO A 20 16.80 2.27 3.79
CA PRO A 20 17.63 1.26 3.18
C PRO A 20 17.95 0.12 4.16
N ALA A 21 17.82 -1.12 3.69
CA ALA A 21 18.16 -2.31 4.46
C ALA A 21 19.17 -3.18 3.68
N PRO A 22 19.91 -4.08 4.36
CA PRO A 22 20.80 -5.02 3.70
C PRO A 22 20.11 -5.89 2.63
N ASN A 23 20.89 -6.58 1.80
CA ASN A 23 20.38 -7.58 0.86
C ASN A 23 19.41 -7.04 -0.21
N LYS A 24 19.64 -5.80 -0.69
CA LYS A 24 18.79 -5.14 -1.70
C LYS A 24 17.33 -5.03 -1.25
N LYS A 25 17.13 -4.79 0.05
CA LYS A 25 15.82 -4.57 0.65
C LYS A 25 15.66 -3.12 1.08
N VAL A 26 14.42 -2.74 1.33
CA VAL A 26 14.06 -1.52 2.07
C VAL A 26 13.10 -1.92 3.18
N GLU A 27 13.29 -1.32 4.35
CA GLU A 27 12.37 -1.45 5.47
C GLU A 27 11.33 -0.34 5.39
N VAL A 28 10.06 -0.71 5.52
CA VAL A 28 8.92 0.21 5.49
C VAL A 28 8.07 -0.05 6.72
N ASN A 29 7.73 1.03 7.42
CA ASN A 29 6.78 1.01 8.52
C ASN A 29 5.49 1.72 8.09
N ILE A 30 4.35 1.10 8.35
CA ILE A 30 3.04 1.67 8.05
C ILE A 30 2.06 1.40 9.19
N THR A 31 1.39 2.45 9.65
CA THR A 31 0.34 2.35 10.67
C THR A 31 -1.04 2.39 10.00
N ASP A 32 -1.91 1.44 10.34
CA ASP A 32 -3.27 1.40 9.81
C ASP A 32 -4.22 2.37 10.53
N GLN A 33 -5.48 2.40 10.09
CA GLN A 33 -6.52 3.23 10.69
C GLN A 33 -6.87 2.88 12.14
N ASN A 34 -6.43 1.72 12.64
CA ASN A 34 -6.66 1.26 14.00
C ASN A 34 -5.45 1.50 14.92
N GLY A 35 -4.39 2.11 14.39
CA GLY A 35 -3.14 2.33 15.13
C GLY A 35 -2.22 1.11 15.18
N VAL A 36 -2.47 0.07 14.39
CA VAL A 36 -1.61 -1.12 14.31
C VAL A 36 -0.44 -0.83 13.40
N ASN A 37 0.79 -1.03 13.91
CA ASN A 37 1.99 -0.87 13.11
C ASN A 37 2.31 -2.13 12.29
N PHE A 38 2.74 -1.95 11.05
CA PHE A 38 3.18 -3.03 10.18
C PHE A 38 4.61 -2.76 9.72
N SER A 39 5.51 -3.69 10.07
CA SER A 39 6.91 -3.66 9.63
C SER A 39 7.11 -4.56 8.42
N VAL A 40 7.76 -4.06 7.38
CA VAL A 40 7.84 -4.75 6.08
C VAL A 40 9.21 -4.63 5.45
N LEU A 41 9.76 -5.74 4.96
CA LEU A 41 10.98 -5.78 4.15
C LEU A 41 10.65 -6.01 2.66
N LEU A 42 10.66 -4.93 1.88
CA LEU A 42 10.37 -4.95 0.45
C LEU A 42 11.63 -5.09 -0.39
N ASN A 43 11.51 -5.66 -1.59
CA ASN A 43 12.61 -5.61 -2.56
C ASN A 43 12.85 -4.16 -3.02
N ALA A 44 14.10 -3.70 -2.95
CA ALA A 44 14.45 -2.31 -3.25
C ALA A 44 14.19 -1.93 -4.73
N LYS A 45 14.19 -2.89 -5.66
CA LYS A 45 13.79 -2.65 -7.06
C LYS A 45 12.28 -2.41 -7.18
N SER A 46 11.48 -3.22 -6.49
CA SER A 46 10.02 -3.07 -6.46
C SER A 46 9.61 -1.76 -5.80
N TRP A 47 10.30 -1.36 -4.72
CA TRP A 47 10.08 -0.07 -4.07
C TRP A 47 10.37 1.11 -5.00
N ARG A 48 11.53 1.13 -5.68
CA ARG A 48 11.84 2.20 -6.66
C ARG A 48 10.81 2.29 -7.78
N LYS A 49 10.26 1.16 -8.23
CA LYS A 49 9.17 1.15 -9.22
C LYS A 49 7.90 1.78 -8.64
N ALA A 50 7.57 1.50 -7.37
CA ALA A 50 6.44 2.13 -6.69
C ALA A 50 6.67 3.65 -6.57
N GLU A 51 7.88 4.10 -6.22
CA GLU A 51 8.25 5.52 -6.18
C GLU A 51 8.00 6.20 -7.54
N SER A 52 8.53 5.64 -8.61
CA SER A 52 8.34 6.18 -9.96
C SER A 52 6.86 6.24 -10.37
N ASN A 53 6.07 5.21 -10.06
CA ASN A 53 4.64 5.22 -10.37
C ASN A 53 3.88 6.27 -9.55
N ALA A 54 4.18 6.41 -8.26
CA ALA A 54 3.54 7.40 -7.40
C ALA A 54 3.87 8.85 -7.81
N GLN A 55 5.03 9.08 -8.43
CA GLN A 55 5.41 10.37 -9.01
C GLN A 55 4.74 10.63 -10.37
N ALA A 56 4.50 9.57 -11.15
CA ALA A 56 3.93 9.68 -12.49
C ALA A 56 2.39 9.81 -12.50
N PHE A 57 1.71 9.23 -11.52
CA PHE A 57 0.25 9.23 -11.48
C PHE A 57 -0.30 10.42 -10.69
N THR A 58 -1.25 11.14 -11.28
CA THR A 58 -1.93 12.27 -10.62
C THR A 58 -2.79 11.81 -9.44
N ASP A 59 -3.48 10.67 -9.59
CA ASP A 59 -4.23 10.03 -8.51
C ASP A 59 -3.95 8.53 -8.49
N TRP A 60 -3.67 7.98 -7.31
CA TRP A 60 -3.29 6.58 -7.15
C TRP A 60 -3.62 6.02 -5.77
N VAL A 61 -3.63 4.69 -5.70
CA VAL A 61 -3.66 3.92 -4.45
C VAL A 61 -2.50 2.93 -4.43
N GLY A 62 -1.78 2.92 -3.31
CA GLY A 62 -0.72 1.97 -3.03
C GLY A 62 -1.25 0.76 -2.26
N ALA A 63 -0.64 -0.39 -2.47
CA ALA A 63 -0.91 -1.59 -1.70
C ALA A 63 0.40 -2.28 -1.32
N ILE A 64 0.53 -2.65 -0.06
CA ILE A 64 1.54 -3.60 0.43
C ILE A 64 0.81 -4.86 0.87
N SER A 65 1.20 -6.00 0.30
CA SER A 65 0.52 -7.29 0.54
C SER A 65 1.54 -8.38 0.83
N GLY A 66 1.18 -9.32 1.71
CA GLY A 66 1.98 -10.49 2.02
C GLY A 66 1.35 -11.35 3.12
N LYS A 67 2.15 -12.27 3.66
CA LYS A 67 1.71 -13.13 4.77
C LYS A 67 1.79 -12.36 6.08
N LEU A 68 0.79 -12.52 6.94
CA LEU A 68 0.85 -11.96 8.28
C LEU A 68 1.85 -12.76 9.11
N GLY A 69 2.98 -12.14 9.43
CA GLY A 69 4.04 -12.72 10.25
C GLY A 69 3.77 -12.56 11.74
N GLN A 70 4.81 -12.75 12.53
CA GLN A 70 4.72 -12.66 13.98
C GLN A 70 4.34 -11.26 14.46
N ALA A 71 3.71 -11.22 15.64
CA ALA A 71 3.57 -9.99 16.40
C ALA A 71 4.96 -9.44 16.73
N SER A 72 5.08 -8.12 16.64
CA SER A 72 6.25 -7.32 17.01
C SER A 72 5.83 -6.30 18.06
N ASP A 73 6.78 -5.58 18.65
CA ASP A 73 6.47 -4.54 19.65
C ASP A 73 5.57 -3.44 19.04
N GLY A 74 4.27 -3.54 19.30
CA GLY A 74 3.24 -2.61 18.84
C GLY A 74 2.55 -2.96 17.51
N GLY A 75 2.74 -4.16 16.94
CA GLY A 75 2.09 -4.52 15.68
C GLY A 75 2.49 -5.86 15.06
N PHE A 76 2.56 -5.95 13.73
CA PHE A 76 2.85 -7.20 13.00
C PHE A 76 3.90 -7.04 11.90
N THR A 77 4.56 -8.13 11.54
CA THR A 77 5.41 -8.18 10.33
C THR A 77 4.60 -8.62 9.12
N ILE A 78 4.89 -8.10 7.93
CA ILE A 78 4.38 -8.66 6.67
C ILE A 78 5.51 -9.40 5.95
N GLU A 79 5.40 -10.73 5.90
CA GLU A 79 6.41 -11.59 5.31
C GLU A 79 6.19 -11.80 3.81
N GLY A 80 7.30 -11.91 3.07
CA GLY A 80 7.25 -12.11 1.61
C GLY A 80 6.56 -10.97 0.87
N ALA A 81 6.59 -9.76 1.45
CA ALA A 81 5.75 -8.66 0.99
C ALA A 81 6.13 -8.13 -0.40
N GLY A 82 5.10 -7.70 -1.13
CA GLY A 82 5.18 -6.94 -2.37
C GLY A 82 4.55 -5.56 -2.22
N VAL A 83 4.92 -4.64 -3.11
CA VAL A 83 4.33 -3.29 -3.20
C VAL A 83 3.88 -3.02 -4.63
N GLN A 84 2.72 -2.38 -4.77
CA GLN A 84 2.18 -1.95 -6.06
C GLN A 84 1.44 -0.62 -5.93
N ILE A 85 1.61 0.24 -6.94
CA ILE A 85 0.86 1.48 -7.10
C ILE A 85 -0.11 1.31 -8.26
N PHE A 86 -1.38 1.62 -8.02
CA PHE A 86 -2.47 1.56 -8.99
C PHE A 86 -2.97 2.97 -9.28
N GLU A 87 -2.93 3.40 -10.54
CA GLU A 87 -3.54 4.66 -10.96
C GLU A 87 -5.06 4.60 -10.80
N ARG A 88 -5.62 5.64 -10.17
CA ARG A 88 -7.07 5.84 -10.10
C ARG A 88 -7.49 6.66 -11.30
N LYS A 89 -8.21 6.02 -12.23
CA LYS A 89 -8.86 6.76 -13.30
C LYS A 89 -10.03 7.56 -12.71
N PRO A 90 -10.19 8.85 -13.05
CA PRO A 90 -11.38 9.60 -12.69
C PRO A 90 -12.61 8.81 -13.14
N LYS A 91 -13.55 8.58 -12.24
CA LYS A 91 -14.90 8.23 -12.68
C LYS A 91 -15.39 9.46 -13.44
N GLU A 92 -15.71 9.33 -14.72
CA GLU A 92 -16.52 10.34 -15.41
C GLU A 92 -17.69 10.66 -14.48
N GLN A 93 -17.74 11.90 -13.99
CA GLN A 93 -18.93 12.38 -13.30
C GLN A 93 -20.06 12.17 -14.30
N LYS A 94 -20.97 11.23 -14.01
CA LYS A 94 -22.28 11.28 -14.65
C LYS A 94 -22.80 12.67 -14.34
N GLU A 95 -22.91 13.49 -15.37
CA GLU A 95 -23.54 14.79 -15.28
C GLU A 95 -24.85 14.63 -14.50
N PRO A 96 -25.17 15.54 -13.56
CA PRO A 96 -26.49 15.53 -12.96
C PRO A 96 -27.48 15.69 -14.11
N GLN A 97 -28.28 14.65 -14.38
CA GLN A 97 -29.45 14.81 -15.22
C GLN A 97 -30.29 15.90 -14.58
N ALA A 98 -30.29 17.08 -15.21
CA ALA A 98 -31.25 18.12 -14.95
C ALA A 98 -32.62 17.50 -15.23
N VAL A 99 -33.30 17.07 -14.17
CA VAL A 99 -34.73 16.79 -14.22
C VAL A 99 -35.41 18.15 -14.35
N ALA A 100 -35.60 18.54 -15.61
CA ALA A 100 -36.42 19.67 -15.98
C ALA A 100 -37.84 19.47 -15.40
N SER A 101 -38.35 20.54 -14.80
CA SER A 101 -39.72 20.70 -14.33
C SER A 101 -40.76 20.26 -15.35
N ASN A 102 -41.86 19.68 -14.88
CA ASN A 102 -43.17 19.81 -15.50
C ASN A 102 -44.25 19.88 -14.42
#